data_AF-A0A552QPT4-F1
#
_entry.id   AF-A0A552QPT4-F1
#
_cell.length_a   1.000
_cell.length_b   1.000
_cell.length_c   1.000
_cell.angle_alpha   90.00
_cell.angle_beta   90.00
_cell.angle_gamma   90.00
#
_symmetry.space_group_name_H-M   'P 1'
#
loop_
_entity.id
_entity.type
_entity.pdbx_description
1 polymer ?
#
loop_
_entity_poly.entity_id
_entity_poly.type
_entity_poly.pdbx_seq_one_letter_code
_entity_poly.pdbx_strand_id
1 'polypeptide(L)'
;MEVTTEARETGVYGLLSVGMQQWRVDADSAWQAPGLRLEVRAGREALAVIKLECSAGEAEETAQECAAEIEPWVRTLRYLSVTDSLKTNLSMVQSTIEQAREEQEGWGRLEADTVDFILGWAREDEFDRSQDLVGVYGLGLQVLRRIEARFARQVAEGRRRALAHAPATFDGLHELWERPPSGYRPLGPHSLPQWVAAELLTGWALTRDQRDPLLTWAVKGAKLSRSEVQRITSVSRSTINRIIPDAG
;
A
#
# COMPACT_ATOMS: atom_id res chain seq x y z
N MET A 1 20.15 4.58 7.91
CA MET A 1 19.16 5.66 7.69
C MET A 1 19.34 6.70 8.79
N GLU A 2 19.30 8.00 8.49
CA GLU A 2 19.45 9.03 9.53
C GLU A 2 18.14 9.28 10.28
N VAL A 3 18.20 9.38 11.61
CA VAL A 3 17.09 9.84 12.47
C VAL A 3 17.30 11.31 12.82
N THR A 4 16.26 12.11 12.68
CA THR A 4 16.29 13.57 12.88
C THR A 4 14.96 14.03 13.47
N THR A 5 14.93 15.23 14.04
CA THR A 5 13.71 15.90 14.51
C THR A 5 13.14 16.89 13.49
N GLU A 6 13.84 17.11 12.37
CA GLU A 6 13.45 18.07 11.34
C GLU A 6 12.93 17.39 10.08
N ALA A 7 11.79 17.86 9.56
CA ALA A 7 11.24 17.36 8.31
C ALA A 7 12.07 17.84 7.11
N ARG A 8 12.25 16.96 6.11
CA ARG A 8 13.00 17.22 4.88
C ARG A 8 12.09 17.06 3.67
N GLU A 9 12.36 17.83 2.62
CA GLU A 9 11.59 17.73 1.37
C GLU A 9 12.00 16.53 0.52
N THR A 10 13.22 16.03 0.70
CA THR A 10 13.81 14.95 -0.11
C THR A 10 14.56 13.94 0.77
N GLY A 11 14.96 12.82 0.16
CA GLY A 11 15.70 11.76 0.84
C GLY A 11 14.82 10.81 1.65
N VAL A 12 15.46 9.82 2.30
CA VAL A 12 14.83 8.92 3.26
C VAL A 12 15.42 9.21 4.63
N TYR A 13 14.57 9.41 5.63
CA TYR A 13 14.97 9.70 6.99
C TYR A 13 13.90 9.24 7.99
N GLY A 14 14.29 9.04 9.25
CA GLY A 14 13.38 8.85 10.37
C GLY A 14 13.11 10.20 11.05
N LEU A 15 11.84 10.60 11.16
CA LEU A 15 11.41 11.79 11.91
C LEU A 15 11.02 11.38 13.33
N LEU A 16 11.83 11.75 14.31
CA LEU A 16 11.64 11.44 15.72
C LEU A 16 10.85 12.54 16.42
N SER A 17 9.87 12.16 17.22
CA SER A 17 9.16 13.02 18.16
C SER A 17 9.10 12.34 19.52
N VAL A 18 9.59 13.01 20.57
CA VAL A 18 9.59 12.51 21.95
C VAL A 18 8.63 13.33 22.79
N GLY A 19 7.83 12.67 23.63
CA GLY A 19 6.85 13.33 24.49
C GLY A 19 5.67 12.43 24.82
N MET A 20 4.55 13.03 25.21
CA MET A 20 3.32 12.28 25.43
C MET A 20 2.77 11.77 24.09
N GLN A 21 2.77 10.45 23.91
CA GLN A 21 2.16 9.81 22.75
C GLN A 21 0.74 9.37 23.10
N GLN A 22 -0.12 9.34 22.08
CA GLN A 22 -1.50 8.88 22.21
C GLN A 22 -1.69 7.57 21.43
N TRP A 23 -2.23 6.57 22.11
CA TRP A 23 -2.63 5.28 21.54
C TRP A 23 -4.15 5.16 21.57
N ARG A 24 -4.74 4.80 20.43
CA ARG A 24 -6.18 4.52 20.36
C ARG A 24 -6.40 3.06 20.70
N VAL A 25 -7.37 2.80 21.58
CA VAL A 25 -7.80 1.45 21.93
C VAL A 25 -9.04 1.09 21.11
N ASP A 26 -9.96 2.04 20.94
CA ASP A 26 -11.13 1.94 20.09
C ASP A 26 -11.52 3.33 19.53
N ALA A 27 -12.72 3.46 18.98
CA ALA A 27 -13.21 4.70 18.37
C ALA A 27 -13.32 5.85 19.38
N ASP A 28 -13.62 5.54 20.64
CA ASP A 28 -14.00 6.52 21.67
C ASP A 28 -12.99 6.62 22.82
N SER A 29 -12.00 5.73 22.88
CA SER A 29 -11.00 5.68 23.93
C SER A 29 -9.57 5.69 23.42
N ALA A 30 -8.77 6.51 24.10
CA ALA A 30 -7.34 6.61 23.90
C ALA A 30 -6.65 6.83 25.24
N TRP A 31 -5.45 6.29 25.39
CA TRP A 31 -4.58 6.56 26.53
C TRP A 31 -3.31 7.28 26.07
N GLN A 32 -2.64 7.92 27.02
CA GLN A 32 -1.41 8.66 26.77
C GLN A 32 -0.35 8.31 27.80
N ALA A 33 0.89 8.22 27.34
CA ALA A 33 2.07 8.02 28.17
C ALA A 33 3.31 8.66 27.51
N PRO A 34 4.37 8.93 28.27
CA PRO A 34 5.65 9.33 27.72
C PRO A 34 6.18 8.25 26.77
N GLY A 35 6.71 8.68 25.64
CA GLY A 35 7.33 7.77 24.69
C GLY A 35 7.87 8.49 23.46
N LEU A 36 8.23 7.70 22.47
CA LEU A 36 8.67 8.17 21.18
C LEU A 36 7.66 7.82 20.09
N ARG A 37 7.64 8.65 19.06
CA ARG A 37 7.06 8.36 17.76
C ARG A 37 8.16 8.53 16.73
N LEU A 38 8.39 7.48 15.94
CA LEU A 38 9.31 7.52 14.82
C LEU A 38 8.50 7.33 13.53
N GLU A 39 8.59 8.32 12.64
CA GLU A 39 8.01 8.22 11.30
C GLU A 39 9.12 8.01 10.27
N VAL A 40 9.06 6.91 9.53
CA VAL A 40 9.95 6.70 8.38
C VAL A 40 9.37 7.44 7.20
N ARG A 41 10.14 8.35 6.60
CA ARG A 41 9.65 9.22 5.52
C ARG A 41 10.51 9.12 4.27
N ALA A 42 9.87 9.33 3.12
CA ALA A 42 10.52 9.62 1.84
C ALA A 42 10.12 11.05 1.40
N GLY A 43 10.99 12.02 1.65
CA GLY A 43 10.65 13.42 1.58
C GLY A 43 9.44 13.73 2.48
N ARG A 44 8.39 14.34 1.90
CA ARG A 44 7.16 14.67 2.62
C ARG A 44 6.20 13.50 2.82
N GLU A 45 6.47 12.33 2.27
CA GLU A 45 5.57 11.17 2.40
C GLU A 45 5.98 10.29 3.59
N ALA A 46 5.07 10.05 4.53
CA ALA A 46 5.28 9.05 5.57
C ALA A 46 5.05 7.65 4.98
N LEU A 47 5.94 6.71 5.28
CA LEU A 47 5.91 5.33 4.82
C LEU A 47 5.49 4.35 5.90
N ALA A 48 5.94 4.60 7.13
CA ALA A 48 5.68 3.77 8.31
C ALA A 48 5.78 4.63 9.57
N VAL A 49 5.04 4.25 10.60
CA VAL A 49 5.06 4.93 11.90
C VAL A 49 5.18 3.87 12.98
N ILE A 50 6.02 4.10 13.98
CA ILE A 50 6.03 3.31 15.21
C ILE A 50 5.91 4.25 16.40
N LYS A 51 5.17 3.82 17.42
CA LYS A 51 5.07 4.49 18.71
C LYS A 51 5.47 3.51 19.80
N LEU A 52 6.40 3.90 20.65
CA LEU A 52 6.88 3.08 21.75
C LEU A 52 6.84 3.89 23.03
N GLU A 53 6.42 3.25 24.12
CA GLU A 53 6.59 3.78 25.46
C GLU A 53 8.07 3.67 25.84
N CYS A 54 8.67 4.77 26.25
CA CYS A 54 10.07 4.82 26.68
C CYS A 54 10.35 6.08 27.50
N SER A 55 11.44 6.06 28.25
CA SER A 55 11.93 7.28 28.89
C SER A 55 12.58 8.22 27.85
N ALA A 56 12.64 9.52 28.16
CA ALA A 56 13.27 10.49 27.26
C ALA A 56 14.78 10.23 27.04
N GLY A 57 15.46 9.61 28.03
CA GLY A 57 16.88 9.28 27.95
C GLY A 57 17.20 8.11 27.01
N GLU A 58 16.24 7.22 26.77
CA GLU A 58 16.40 6.02 25.91
C GLU A 58 15.84 6.24 24.50
N ALA A 59 15.15 7.37 24.26
CA ALA A 59 14.36 7.57 23.06
C ALA A 59 15.21 7.61 21.77
N GLU A 60 16.41 8.20 21.82
CA GLU A 60 17.28 8.29 20.64
C GLU A 60 17.86 6.91 20.27
N GLU A 61 18.35 6.15 21.26
CA GLU A 61 18.87 4.79 21.07
C GLU A 61 17.77 3.87 20.52
N THR A 62 16.61 3.86 21.17
CA THR A 62 15.43 3.07 20.73
C THR A 62 15.01 3.45 19.31
N ALA A 63 15.02 4.74 18.97
CA ALA A 63 14.67 5.20 17.62
C ALA A 63 15.69 4.73 16.57
N GLN A 64 16.99 4.69 16.90
CA GLN A 64 18.03 4.18 15.99
C GLN A 64 17.89 2.67 15.77
N GLU A 65 17.57 1.90 16.82
CA GLU A 65 17.29 0.47 16.69
C GLU A 65 16.08 0.21 15.78
N CYS A 66 14.97 0.94 16.01
CA CYS A 66 13.80 0.87 15.14
C CYS A 66 14.12 1.26 13.69
N ALA A 67 14.94 2.31 13.50
CA ALA A 67 15.36 2.74 12.17
C ALA A 67 16.18 1.67 11.45
N ALA A 68 17.09 1.00 12.16
CA ALA A 68 17.90 -0.10 11.61
C ALA A 68 17.03 -1.33 11.25
N GLU A 69 16.00 -1.64 12.04
CA GLU A 69 15.06 -2.72 11.76
C GLU A 69 14.29 -2.50 10.45
N ILE A 70 13.76 -1.28 10.24
CA ILE A 70 12.91 -0.98 9.08
C ILE A 70 13.69 -0.54 7.84
N GLU A 71 14.95 -0.14 7.96
CA GLU A 71 15.79 0.33 6.86
C GLU A 71 15.81 -0.63 5.64
N PRO A 72 15.96 -1.95 5.80
CA PRO A 72 15.88 -2.90 4.68
C PRO A 72 14.55 -2.85 3.91
N TRP A 73 13.47 -2.45 4.58
CA TRP A 73 12.11 -2.40 4.02
C TRP A 73 11.76 -1.08 3.35
N VAL A 74 12.50 0.01 3.62
CA VAL A 74 12.20 1.36 3.12
C VAL A 74 11.92 1.38 1.63
N ARG A 75 12.78 0.74 0.83
CA ARG A 75 12.63 0.78 -0.63
C ARG A 75 11.36 0.07 -1.09
N THR A 76 11.04 -1.06 -0.48
CA THR A 76 9.76 -1.77 -0.70
C THR A 76 8.58 -0.91 -0.30
N LEU A 77 8.61 -0.30 0.89
CA LEU A 77 7.54 0.57 1.39
C LEU A 77 7.29 1.76 0.47
N ARG A 78 8.34 2.37 -0.10
CA ARG A 78 8.20 3.45 -1.10
C ARG A 78 7.42 2.99 -2.33
N TYR A 79 7.75 1.83 -2.90
CA TYR A 79 7.00 1.30 -4.05
C TYR A 79 5.56 0.94 -3.67
N LEU A 80 5.34 0.39 -2.47
CA LEU A 80 4.00 0.06 -2.00
C LEU A 80 3.16 1.31 -1.72
N SER A 81 3.75 2.40 -1.21
CA SER A 81 3.06 3.66 -0.98
C SER A 81 2.55 4.27 -2.30
N VAL A 82 3.41 4.34 -3.32
CA VAL A 82 3.00 4.75 -4.68
C VAL A 82 1.93 3.82 -5.24
N THR A 83 2.08 2.51 -5.05
CA THR A 83 1.08 1.51 -5.47
C THR A 83 -0.27 1.75 -4.81
N ASP A 84 -0.30 2.14 -3.54
CA ASP A 84 -1.54 2.40 -2.82
C ASP A 84 -2.24 3.68 -3.29
N SER A 85 -1.50 4.74 -3.60
CA SER A 85 -2.04 5.92 -4.30
C SER A 85 -2.63 5.54 -5.65
N LEU A 86 -1.93 4.71 -6.44
CA LEU A 86 -2.42 4.22 -7.72
C LEU A 86 -3.68 3.34 -7.59
N LYS A 87 -3.80 2.55 -6.52
CA LYS A 87 -5.02 1.78 -6.23
C LYS A 87 -6.20 2.69 -5.89
N THR A 88 -5.96 3.78 -5.16
CA THR A 88 -6.99 4.79 -4.86
C THR A 88 -7.49 5.44 -6.15
N ASN A 89 -6.55 5.85 -7.01
CA ASN A 89 -6.83 6.37 -8.33
C ASN A 89 -7.60 5.38 -9.22
N LEU A 90 -7.21 4.12 -9.21
CA LEU A 90 -7.92 3.06 -9.94
C LEU A 90 -9.35 2.90 -9.44
N SER A 91 -9.58 2.89 -8.12
CA SER A 91 -10.93 2.81 -7.55
C SER A 91 -11.79 4.03 -7.94
N MET A 92 -11.21 5.23 -8.00
CA MET A 92 -11.91 6.42 -8.50
C MET A 92 -12.33 6.25 -9.96
N VAL A 93 -11.41 5.83 -10.84
CA VAL A 93 -11.72 5.59 -12.26
C VAL A 93 -12.79 4.52 -12.41
N GLN A 94 -12.75 3.44 -11.62
CA GLN A 94 -13.79 2.40 -11.63
C GLN A 94 -15.15 2.95 -11.21
N SER A 95 -15.20 3.78 -10.17
CA SER A 95 -16.43 4.48 -9.77
C SER A 95 -16.98 5.36 -10.90
N THR A 96 -16.10 6.12 -11.57
CA THR A 96 -16.47 6.97 -12.70
C THR A 96 -16.95 6.17 -13.91
N ILE A 97 -16.42 4.96 -14.15
CA ILE A 97 -16.91 4.07 -15.20
C ILE A 97 -18.36 3.66 -14.94
N GLU A 98 -18.70 3.31 -13.69
CA GLU A 98 -20.07 2.91 -13.37
C GLU A 98 -21.02 4.11 -13.44
N GLN A 99 -20.61 5.27 -12.93
CA GLN A 99 -21.36 6.52 -13.12
C GLN A 99 -21.59 6.83 -14.60
N ALA A 100 -20.55 6.76 -15.43
CA ALA A 100 -20.64 7.03 -16.87
C ALA A 100 -21.59 6.07 -17.60
N ARG A 101 -21.71 4.81 -17.15
CA ARG A 101 -22.69 3.86 -17.68
C ARG A 101 -24.11 4.27 -17.34
N GLU A 102 -24.36 4.60 -16.08
CA GLU A 102 -25.67 5.09 -15.62
C GLU A 102 -26.10 6.35 -16.37
N GLU A 103 -25.19 7.29 -16.58
CA GLU A 103 -25.43 8.51 -17.36
C GLU A 103 -25.78 8.22 -18.83
N GLN A 104 -25.04 7.31 -19.47
CA GLN A 104 -25.33 6.93 -20.86
C GLN A 104 -26.65 6.18 -21.01
N GLU A 105 -26.97 5.28 -20.09
CA GLU A 105 -28.23 4.54 -20.10
C GLU A 105 -29.43 5.45 -19.81
N GLY A 106 -29.29 6.39 -18.86
CA GLY A 106 -30.36 7.31 -18.46
C GLY A 106 -30.58 8.48 -19.42
N TRP A 107 -29.50 9.12 -19.86
CA TRP A 107 -29.55 10.41 -20.58
C TRP A 107 -28.99 10.35 -22.00
N GLY A 108 -28.39 9.23 -22.41
CA GLY A 108 -27.74 9.08 -23.72
C GLY A 108 -26.46 9.91 -23.89
N ARG A 109 -25.96 10.54 -22.83
CA ARG A 109 -24.76 11.40 -22.84
C ARG A 109 -24.09 11.41 -21.47
N LEU A 110 -22.81 11.78 -21.45
CA LEU A 110 -22.05 11.98 -20.21
C LEU A 110 -22.29 13.38 -19.65
N GLU A 111 -22.29 13.48 -18.32
CA GLU A 111 -22.35 14.74 -17.59
C GLU A 111 -21.00 15.47 -17.64
N ALA A 112 -21.03 16.79 -17.42
CA ALA A 112 -19.85 17.64 -17.50
C ALA A 112 -18.73 17.18 -16.53
N ASP A 113 -19.09 16.81 -15.31
CA ASP A 113 -18.13 16.34 -14.30
C ASP A 113 -17.40 15.06 -14.75
N THR A 114 -18.12 14.14 -15.38
CA THR A 114 -17.55 12.91 -15.95
C THR A 114 -16.62 13.22 -17.13
N VAL A 115 -17.00 14.18 -17.99
CA VAL A 115 -16.16 14.64 -19.09
C VAL A 115 -14.89 15.33 -18.58
N ASP A 116 -15.00 16.22 -17.60
CA ASP A 116 -13.87 16.93 -16.99
C ASP A 116 -12.92 15.95 -16.29
N PHE A 117 -13.44 14.93 -15.62
CA PHE A 117 -12.63 13.84 -15.07
C PHE A 117 -11.84 13.13 -16.18
N ILE A 118 -12.50 12.76 -17.28
CA ILE A 118 -11.84 12.11 -18.42
C ILE A 118 -10.72 13.01 -18.96
N LEU A 119 -11.00 14.29 -19.23
CA LEU A 119 -10.03 15.24 -19.78
C LEU A 119 -8.85 15.49 -18.83
N GLY A 120 -9.08 15.52 -17.52
CA GLY A 120 -8.02 15.71 -16.52
C GLY A 120 -7.09 14.50 -16.34
N TRP A 121 -7.55 13.29 -16.68
CA TRP A 121 -6.85 12.04 -16.36
C TRP A 121 -6.34 11.28 -17.59
N ALA A 122 -7.01 11.42 -18.73
CA ALA A 122 -6.65 10.79 -19.97
C ALA A 122 -5.34 11.35 -20.54
N ARG A 123 -4.60 10.48 -21.23
CA ARG A 123 -3.47 10.88 -22.09
C ARG A 123 -3.93 11.00 -23.54
N GLU A 124 -3.19 11.78 -24.32
CA GLU A 124 -3.44 11.95 -25.76
C GLU A 124 -3.50 10.60 -26.49
N ASP A 125 -2.58 9.68 -26.21
CA ASP A 125 -2.56 8.33 -26.82
C ASP A 125 -3.74 7.43 -26.39
N GLU A 126 -4.44 7.77 -25.31
CA GLU A 126 -5.65 7.08 -24.87
C GLU A 126 -6.89 7.58 -25.63
N PHE A 127 -6.91 8.85 -26.04
CA PHE A 127 -7.94 9.39 -26.92
C PHE A 127 -7.81 8.85 -28.35
N ASP A 128 -6.61 8.95 -28.94
CA ASP A 128 -6.37 8.54 -30.33
C ASP A 128 -6.78 7.10 -30.57
N ARG A 129 -6.33 6.18 -29.70
CA ARG A 129 -6.66 4.75 -29.79
C ARG A 129 -8.12 4.44 -29.49
N SER A 130 -8.88 5.37 -28.92
CA SER A 130 -10.31 5.20 -28.65
C SER A 130 -11.16 5.75 -29.79
N GLN A 131 -10.66 6.73 -30.55
CA GLN A 131 -11.32 7.23 -31.77
C GLN A 131 -11.37 6.16 -32.86
N ASP A 132 -10.34 5.33 -32.96
CA ASP A 132 -10.27 4.21 -33.92
C ASP A 132 -11.36 3.14 -33.71
N LEU A 133 -12.05 3.14 -32.57
CA LEU A 133 -12.91 2.04 -32.12
C LEU A 133 -14.41 2.38 -32.02
N VAL A 134 -14.84 3.63 -32.24
CA VAL A 134 -16.20 4.02 -31.83
C VAL A 134 -16.94 4.96 -32.81
N GLY A 135 -18.22 4.62 -33.08
CA GLY A 135 -19.26 5.56 -33.54
C GLY A 135 -19.76 6.51 -32.43
N VAL A 136 -20.83 7.27 -32.73
CA VAL A 136 -21.20 8.58 -32.12
C VAL A 136 -21.30 8.66 -30.56
N TYR A 137 -21.40 7.56 -29.80
CA TYR A 137 -21.74 7.61 -28.35
C TYR A 137 -20.81 6.87 -27.37
N GLY A 138 -19.72 6.23 -27.80
CA GLY A 138 -18.92 5.36 -26.90
C GLY A 138 -17.50 5.82 -26.56
N LEU A 139 -17.06 6.99 -27.01
CA LEU A 139 -15.66 7.41 -26.85
C LEU A 139 -15.26 7.54 -25.38
N GLY A 140 -16.09 8.18 -24.54
CA GLY A 140 -15.77 8.44 -23.14
C GLY A 140 -15.58 7.17 -22.29
N LEU A 141 -16.48 6.19 -22.42
CA LEU A 141 -16.34 4.90 -21.73
C LEU A 141 -15.09 4.13 -22.18
N GLN A 142 -14.75 4.17 -23.47
CA GLN A 142 -13.54 3.51 -23.97
C GLN A 142 -12.27 4.18 -23.43
N VAL A 143 -12.24 5.51 -23.38
CA VAL A 143 -11.12 6.24 -22.76
C VAL A 143 -11.00 5.89 -21.28
N LEU A 144 -12.11 5.89 -20.51
CA LEU A 144 -12.09 5.48 -19.11
C LEU A 144 -11.56 4.05 -18.92
N ARG A 145 -11.94 3.09 -19.77
CA ARG A 145 -11.42 1.71 -19.74
C ARG A 145 -9.92 1.64 -20.03
N ARG A 146 -9.40 2.52 -20.89
CA ARG A 146 -7.95 2.62 -21.13
C ARG A 146 -7.20 3.21 -19.94
N ILE A 147 -7.75 4.26 -19.32
CA ILE A 147 -7.23 4.84 -18.09
C ILE A 147 -7.19 3.77 -16.98
N GLU A 148 -8.28 3.02 -16.80
CA GLU A 148 -8.37 1.89 -15.86
C GLU A 148 -7.26 0.86 -16.14
N ALA A 149 -7.11 0.41 -17.39
CA ALA A 149 -6.08 -0.55 -17.77
C ALA A 149 -4.66 -0.01 -17.56
N ARG A 150 -4.42 1.30 -17.74
CA ARG A 150 -3.13 1.93 -17.41
C ARG A 150 -2.86 1.86 -15.91
N PHE A 151 -3.78 2.29 -15.06
CA PHE A 151 -3.58 2.24 -13.61
C PHE A 151 -3.44 0.80 -13.09
N ALA A 152 -4.25 -0.14 -13.59
CA ALA A 152 -4.13 -1.55 -13.23
C ALA A 152 -2.74 -2.12 -13.56
N ARG A 153 -2.18 -1.78 -14.73
CA ARG A 153 -0.81 -2.16 -15.10
C ARG A 153 0.24 -1.50 -14.20
N GLN A 154 0.07 -0.23 -13.85
CA GLN A 154 0.99 0.49 -12.97
C GLN A 154 0.98 -0.08 -11.54
N VAL A 155 -0.20 -0.45 -11.01
CA VAL A 155 -0.34 -1.14 -9.72
C VAL A 155 0.38 -2.49 -9.75
N ALA A 156 0.16 -3.29 -10.81
CA ALA A 156 0.82 -4.59 -10.97
C ALA A 156 2.36 -4.45 -11.04
N GLU A 157 2.86 -3.45 -11.77
CA GLU A 157 4.29 -3.16 -11.87
C GLU A 157 4.88 -2.65 -10.55
N GLY A 158 4.16 -1.78 -9.83
CA GLY A 158 4.55 -1.29 -8.51
C GLY A 158 4.74 -2.43 -7.51
N ARG A 159 3.81 -3.40 -7.48
CA ARG A 159 3.91 -4.61 -6.66
C ARG A 159 5.10 -5.49 -7.04
N ARG A 160 5.37 -5.66 -8.33
CA ARG A 160 6.55 -6.41 -8.81
C ARG A 160 7.85 -5.76 -8.36
N ARG A 161 7.95 -4.44 -8.47
CA ARG A 161 9.12 -3.68 -8.00
C ARG A 161 9.29 -3.74 -6.48
N ALA A 162 8.19 -3.62 -5.74
CA ALA A 162 8.19 -3.78 -4.29
C ALA A 162 8.73 -5.16 -3.87
N LEU A 163 8.28 -6.24 -4.53
CA LEU A 163 8.77 -7.59 -4.31
C LEU A 163 10.24 -7.76 -4.67
N ALA A 164 10.69 -7.19 -5.80
CA ALA A 164 12.09 -7.28 -6.23
C ALA A 164 13.05 -6.57 -5.26
N HIS A 165 12.56 -5.60 -4.49
CA HIS A 165 13.32 -4.87 -3.47
C HIS A 165 13.06 -5.32 -2.04
N ALA A 166 12.19 -6.31 -1.84
CA ALA A 166 11.97 -6.87 -0.52
C ALA A 166 13.27 -7.49 0.03
N PRO A 167 13.51 -7.39 1.34
CA PRO A 167 14.65 -8.05 1.98
C PRO A 167 14.73 -9.54 1.63
N ALA A 168 15.95 -10.05 1.47
CA ALA A 168 16.18 -11.46 1.12
C ALA A 168 15.83 -12.39 2.30
N THR A 169 16.20 -11.97 3.52
CA THR A 169 15.69 -12.53 4.76
C THR A 169 14.54 -11.64 5.21
N PHE A 170 13.34 -12.23 5.33
CA PHE A 170 12.16 -11.51 5.81
C PHE A 170 12.19 -11.38 7.34
N ASP A 171 13.31 -10.91 7.87
CA ASP A 171 13.48 -10.68 9.30
C ASP A 171 12.46 -9.63 9.73
N GLY A 172 11.71 -9.99 10.77
CA GLY A 172 10.35 -9.54 10.98
C GLY A 172 10.26 -8.03 11.24
N LEU A 173 9.60 -7.33 10.32
CA LEU A 173 9.04 -6.02 10.59
C LEU A 173 8.15 -6.12 11.84
N HIS A 174 8.47 -5.39 12.90
CA HIS A 174 7.76 -5.49 14.18
C HIS A 174 6.28 -5.16 14.01
N GLU A 175 5.41 -5.84 14.77
CA GLU A 175 3.95 -5.68 14.63
C GLU A 175 3.43 -4.29 15.06
N LEU A 176 4.23 -3.57 15.85
CA LEU A 176 3.95 -2.21 16.30
C LEU A 176 4.17 -1.16 15.20
N TRP A 177 4.77 -1.56 14.06
CA TRP A 177 4.78 -0.68 12.90
C TRP A 177 3.37 -0.55 12.33
N GLU A 178 2.96 0.71 12.20
CA GLU A 178 1.68 1.12 11.67
C GLU A 178 1.87 1.70 10.26
N ARG A 179 0.85 1.46 9.43
CA ARG A 179 0.72 2.16 8.17
C ARG A 179 0.33 3.62 8.47
N PRO A 180 0.97 4.62 7.83
CA PRO A 180 0.54 6.00 7.98
C PRO A 180 -0.85 6.18 7.36
N PRO A 181 -1.70 7.05 7.93
CA PRO A 181 -2.98 7.35 7.33
C PRO A 181 -2.77 7.95 5.93
N SER A 182 -3.35 7.33 4.90
CA SER A 182 -3.27 7.81 3.52
C SER A 182 -4.58 8.48 3.11
N GLY A 183 -4.61 9.81 3.15
CA GLY A 183 -5.77 10.60 2.72
C GLY A 183 -7.04 10.29 3.52
N TYR A 184 -8.14 10.02 2.81
CA TYR A 184 -9.49 9.81 3.39
C TYR A 184 -9.83 8.34 3.71
N ARG A 185 -8.93 7.37 3.45
CA ARG A 185 -9.22 5.98 3.80
C ARG A 185 -8.97 5.75 5.29
N PRO A 186 -9.92 5.13 6.02
CA PRO A 186 -9.64 4.61 7.35
C PRO A 186 -8.43 3.68 7.26
N LEU A 187 -7.58 3.69 8.29
CA LEU A 187 -6.60 2.64 8.47
C LEU A 187 -7.34 1.30 8.43
N GLY A 188 -6.99 0.45 7.47
CA GLY A 188 -7.55 -0.90 7.42
C GLY A 188 -7.21 -1.65 8.70
N PRO A 189 -7.90 -2.76 9.02
CA PRO A 189 -7.66 -3.53 10.23
C PRO A 189 -6.28 -4.22 10.27
N HIS A 190 -5.49 -4.09 9.21
CA HIS A 190 -4.22 -4.80 9.05
C HIS A 190 -3.06 -3.97 9.61
N SER A 191 -2.20 -4.62 10.40
CA SER A 191 -0.90 -4.05 10.79
C SER A 191 -0.01 -3.83 9.55
N LEU A 192 1.06 -3.02 9.68
CA LEU A 192 1.96 -2.80 8.55
C LEU A 192 2.54 -4.11 8.00
N PRO A 193 3.03 -5.07 8.82
CA PRO A 193 3.54 -6.35 8.30
C PRO A 193 2.49 -7.14 7.52
N GLN A 194 1.23 -7.18 7.99
CA GLN A 194 0.14 -7.86 7.29
C GLN A 194 -0.13 -7.25 5.91
N TRP A 195 -0.19 -5.92 5.85
CA TRP A 195 -0.41 -5.21 4.60
C TRP A 195 0.75 -5.42 3.62
N VAL A 196 2.00 -5.28 4.09
CA VAL A 196 3.19 -5.55 3.26
C VAL A 196 3.17 -6.98 2.74
N ALA A 197 2.92 -7.97 3.60
CA ALA A 197 2.84 -9.38 3.20
C ALA A 197 1.77 -9.60 2.13
N ALA A 198 0.57 -9.05 2.29
CA ALA A 198 -0.51 -9.20 1.31
C ALA A 198 -0.17 -8.59 -0.06
N GLU A 199 0.43 -7.38 -0.07
CA GLU A 199 0.84 -6.71 -1.31
C GLU A 199 1.99 -7.45 -2.01
N LEU A 200 2.98 -7.94 -1.24
CA LEU A 200 4.08 -8.73 -1.78
C LEU A 200 3.61 -10.08 -2.32
N LEU A 201 2.70 -10.78 -1.63
CA LEU A 201 2.08 -12.02 -2.11
C LEU A 201 1.26 -11.80 -3.39
N THR A 202 0.63 -10.64 -3.53
CA THR A 202 -0.08 -10.29 -4.77
C THR A 202 0.90 -10.08 -5.92
N GLY A 203 2.01 -9.36 -5.68
CA GLY A 203 3.09 -9.22 -6.67
C GLY A 203 3.72 -10.57 -7.05
N TRP A 204 3.91 -11.42 -6.04
CA TRP A 204 4.42 -12.78 -6.19
C TRP A 204 3.52 -13.63 -7.09
N ALA A 205 2.21 -13.62 -6.86
CA ALA A 205 1.23 -14.39 -7.63
C ALA A 205 1.24 -14.03 -9.13
N LEU A 206 1.56 -12.79 -9.47
CA LEU A 206 1.68 -12.32 -10.86
C LEU A 206 2.93 -12.84 -11.56
N THR A 207 3.99 -13.13 -10.80
CA THR A 207 5.28 -13.60 -11.33
C THR A 207 5.52 -15.11 -11.17
N ARG A 208 4.78 -15.75 -10.25
CA ARG A 208 4.89 -17.16 -9.87
C ARG A 208 6.31 -17.62 -9.51
N ASP A 209 7.15 -16.72 -9.01
CA ASP A 209 8.50 -17.03 -8.55
C ASP A 209 8.43 -17.87 -7.25
N GLN A 210 8.86 -19.13 -7.23
CA GLN A 210 8.63 -20.05 -6.09
C GLN A 210 9.54 -19.78 -4.86
N ARG A 211 9.54 -18.56 -4.32
CA ARG A 211 10.27 -18.23 -3.08
C ARG A 211 9.47 -18.65 -1.84
N ASP A 212 9.87 -19.76 -1.23
CA ASP A 212 9.42 -20.26 0.08
C ASP A 212 9.44 -19.19 1.21
N PRO A 213 10.49 -18.35 1.35
CA PRO A 213 10.61 -17.47 2.52
C PRO A 213 9.47 -16.46 2.67
N LEU A 214 8.85 -16.01 1.57
CA LEU A 214 7.75 -15.03 1.62
C LEU A 214 6.46 -15.65 2.19
N LEU A 215 6.13 -16.88 1.78
CA LEU A 215 4.93 -17.57 2.28
C LEU A 215 5.09 -17.87 3.77
N THR A 216 6.26 -18.38 4.17
CA THR A 216 6.58 -18.67 5.57
C THR A 216 6.51 -17.42 6.43
N TRP A 217 7.10 -16.30 6.00
CA TRP A 217 7.02 -15.03 6.72
C TRP A 217 5.59 -14.48 6.77
N ALA A 218 4.82 -14.54 5.69
CA ALA A 218 3.45 -14.05 5.66
C ALA A 218 2.58 -14.71 6.74
N VAL A 219 2.74 -16.01 6.98
CA VAL A 219 1.97 -16.75 7.99
C VAL A 219 2.57 -16.62 9.38
N LYS A 220 3.88 -16.84 9.55
CA LYS A 220 4.52 -16.93 10.88
C LYS A 220 4.92 -15.55 11.43
N GLY A 221 5.42 -14.66 10.58
CA GLY A 221 5.89 -13.32 10.97
C GLY A 221 4.77 -12.28 10.88
N ALA A 222 4.18 -12.11 9.70
CA ALA A 222 3.10 -11.15 9.48
C ALA A 222 1.73 -11.64 9.96
N LYS A 223 1.62 -12.88 10.46
CA LYS A 223 0.38 -13.44 11.04
C LYS A 223 -0.85 -13.42 10.11
N LEU A 224 -0.66 -13.51 8.79
CA LEU A 224 -1.76 -13.74 7.86
C LEU A 224 -2.29 -15.16 8.02
N SER A 225 -3.61 -15.32 7.94
CA SER A 225 -4.18 -16.67 7.94
C SER A 225 -3.81 -17.41 6.64
N ARG A 226 -3.65 -18.73 6.73
CA ARG A 226 -3.40 -19.56 5.54
C ARG A 226 -4.51 -19.41 4.49
N SER A 227 -5.75 -19.15 4.92
CA SER A 227 -6.89 -18.88 4.03
C SER A 227 -6.72 -17.56 3.26
N GLU A 228 -6.21 -16.51 3.89
CA GLU A 228 -5.88 -15.25 3.20
C GLU A 228 -4.76 -15.45 2.21
N VAL A 229 -3.70 -16.18 2.58
CA VAL A 229 -2.61 -16.53 1.65
C VAL A 229 -3.14 -17.30 0.45
N GLN A 230 -3.99 -18.31 0.65
CA GLN A 230 -4.64 -19.05 -0.44
C GLN A 230 -5.45 -18.11 -1.34
N ARG A 231 -6.27 -17.22 -0.75
CA ARG A 231 -7.11 -16.28 -1.51
C ARG A 231 -6.28 -15.34 -2.37
N ILE A 232 -5.17 -14.82 -1.83
CA ILE A 232 -4.30 -13.86 -2.53
C ILE A 232 -3.50 -14.56 -3.65
N THR A 233 -2.93 -15.73 -3.34
CA THR A 233 -1.97 -16.40 -4.22
C THR A 233 -2.60 -17.43 -5.16
N SER A 234 -3.82 -17.86 -4.88
CA SER A 234 -4.49 -19.01 -5.50
C SER A 234 -3.73 -20.35 -5.34
N VAL A 235 -2.71 -20.42 -4.48
CA VAL A 235 -2.01 -21.67 -4.15
C VAL A 235 -2.91 -22.54 -3.28
N SER A 236 -2.96 -23.85 -3.55
CA SER A 236 -3.82 -24.76 -2.78
C SER A 236 -3.42 -24.80 -1.30
N ARG A 237 -4.43 -24.91 -0.41
CA ARG A 237 -4.21 -24.99 1.04
C ARG A 237 -3.32 -26.17 1.44
N SER A 238 -3.43 -27.30 0.74
CA SER A 238 -2.55 -28.46 0.97
C SER A 238 -1.08 -28.15 0.67
N THR A 239 -0.81 -27.37 -0.39
CA THR A 239 0.55 -26.92 -0.71
C THR A 239 1.07 -25.95 0.35
N ILE A 240 0.25 -25.00 0.79
CA ILE A 240 0.61 -24.05 1.86
C ILE A 240 0.93 -24.80 3.16
N ASN A 241 0.10 -25.77 3.57
CA ASN A 241 0.34 -26.57 4.77
C ASN A 241 1.62 -27.41 4.67
N ARG A 242 1.98 -27.90 3.46
CA ARG A 242 3.21 -28.65 3.24
C ARG A 242 4.46 -27.77 3.34
N ILE A 243 4.39 -26.54 2.82
CA ILE A 243 5.50 -25.56 2.88
C ILE A 243 5.67 -25.04 4.31
N ILE A 244 4.56 -24.80 5.00
CA ILE A 244 4.53 -24.20 6.35
C ILE A 244 3.93 -25.23 7.31
N PRO A 245 4.72 -26.24 7.76
CA PRO A 245 4.23 -27.21 8.73
C PRO A 245 3.82 -26.49 10.01
N ASP A 246 2.71 -26.94 10.60
CA ASP A 246 2.29 -26.53 11.93
C ASP A 246 3.44 -26.85 12.90
N ALA A 247 3.75 -25.90 13.79
CA ALA A 247 4.65 -26.19 14.90
C ALA A 247 3.95 -27.23 15.78
N GLY A 248 4.47 -28.46 15.77
CA GLY A 248 4.09 -29.49 16.72
C GLY A 248 4.55 -29.15 18.13
#